data_AF-V4LSC7-F1
#
_entry.id   AF-V4LSC7-F1
#
_cell.length_a   1.000
_cell.length_b   1.000
_cell.length_c   1.000
_cell.angle_alpha   90.00
_cell.angle_beta   90.00
_cell.angle_gamma   90.00
#
_symmetry.space_group_name_H-M   'P 1'
#
loop_
_entity.id
_entity.type
_entity.pdbx_description
1 polymer ?
#
loop_
_entity_poly.entity_id
_entity_poly.type
_entity_poly.pdbx_seq_one_letter_code
_entity_poly.pdbx_strand_id
1 'polypeptide(L)'
;MNAREVAREVIIGVLEGLVYMLLYLYLLPALVSYLGVLAGQPSLSAAYSYPVAYAVAYIGVFEALSVAARILRKTVFSPIFRSLLALIGLVVVLYVLGTVMPGGVISSSYSAGQAKYSLSLDVYPLVLLFVVFLVLPGVILPFIDYFVYER
;
A
#
# COMPACT_ATOMS: atom_id res chain seq x y z
N MET A 1 21.24 -9.35 19.95
CA MET A 1 20.92 -10.02 18.66
C MET A 1 22.24 -10.34 18.01
N ASN A 2 22.44 -11.57 17.54
CA ASN A 2 23.71 -12.00 16.96
C ASN A 2 23.79 -11.65 15.47
N ALA A 3 24.99 -11.51 14.90
CA ALA A 3 25.19 -11.17 13.48
C ALA A 3 24.46 -12.13 12.51
N ARG A 4 24.36 -13.41 12.88
CA ARG A 4 23.60 -14.43 12.14
C ARG A 4 22.10 -14.15 12.09
N GLU A 5 21.53 -13.63 13.19
CA GLU A 5 20.11 -13.26 13.26
C GLU A 5 19.84 -12.02 12.42
N VAL A 6 20.72 -11.01 12.49
CA VAL A 6 20.65 -9.81 11.65
C VAL A 6 20.67 -10.21 10.17
N ALA A 7 21.62 -11.04 9.77
CA ALA A 7 21.73 -11.52 8.38
C ALA A 7 20.46 -12.28 7.93
N ARG A 8 19.85 -13.06 8.82
CA ARG A 8 18.59 -13.76 8.53
C ARG A 8 17.45 -12.78 8.27
N GLU A 9 17.26 -11.78 9.12
CA GLU A 9 16.19 -10.78 8.94
C GLU A 9 16.38 -9.97 7.65
N VAL A 10 17.64 -9.65 7.29
CA VAL A 10 17.95 -9.01 6.02
C VAL A 10 17.59 -9.90 4.82
N ILE A 11 17.96 -11.19 4.86
CA ILE A 11 17.61 -12.12 3.77
C ILE A 11 16.09 -12.26 3.63
N ILE A 12 15.37 -12.34 4.75
CA ILE A 12 13.89 -12.39 4.73
C ILE A 12 13.33 -11.12 4.08
N GLY A 13 13.82 -9.94 4.45
CA GLY A 13 13.37 -8.68 3.84
C GLY A 13 13.68 -8.59 2.34
N VAL A 14 14.83 -9.10 1.89
CA VAL A 14 15.11 -9.17 0.45
C VAL A 14 14.10 -10.08 -0.26
N LEU A 15 13.78 -11.24 0.32
CA LEU A 15 12.79 -12.15 -0.26
C LEU A 15 11.39 -11.54 -0.28
N GLU A 16 10.96 -10.89 0.80
CA GLU A 16 9.69 -10.15 0.88
C GLU A 16 9.63 -9.03 -0.16
N GLY A 17 10.71 -8.25 -0.29
CA GLY A 17 10.83 -7.21 -1.32
C GLY A 17 10.71 -7.76 -2.74
N LEU A 18 11.32 -8.91 -3.05
CA LEU A 18 11.18 -9.57 -4.34
C LEU A 18 9.75 -10.05 -4.60
N VAL A 19 9.08 -10.59 -3.57
CA VAL A 19 7.66 -10.96 -3.67
C VAL A 19 6.80 -9.73 -3.93
N TYR A 20 7.04 -8.61 -3.23
CA TYR A 20 6.32 -7.37 -3.47
C TYR A 20 6.59 -6.82 -4.87
N MET A 21 7.82 -6.87 -5.38
CA MET A 21 8.10 -6.50 -6.77
C MET A 21 7.30 -7.34 -7.74
N LEU A 22 7.22 -8.67 -7.54
CA LEU A 22 6.45 -9.54 -8.41
C LEU A 22 4.95 -9.23 -8.37
N LEU A 23 4.41 -8.96 -7.18
CA LEU A 23 3.01 -8.59 -7.00
C LEU A 23 2.67 -7.23 -7.64
N TYR A 24 3.45 -6.19 -7.36
CA TYR A 24 3.12 -4.82 -7.75
C TYR A 24 3.53 -4.48 -9.19
N LEU A 25 4.61 -5.06 -9.72
CA LEU A 25 5.09 -4.77 -11.07
C LEU A 25 4.49 -5.70 -12.14
N TYR A 26 4.05 -6.91 -11.75
CA TYR A 26 3.55 -7.90 -12.71
C TYR A 26 2.12 -8.33 -12.41
N LEU A 27 1.86 -8.87 -11.21
CA LEU A 27 0.60 -9.54 -10.92
C LEU A 27 -0.60 -8.55 -10.90
N LEU A 28 -0.46 -7.44 -10.19
CA LEU A 28 -1.50 -6.40 -10.08
C LEU A 28 -1.80 -5.75 -11.44
N PRO A 29 -0.79 -5.27 -12.20
CA PRO A 29 -1.03 -4.73 -13.53
C PRO A 29 -1.71 -5.74 -14.47
N ALA A 30 -1.32 -7.01 -14.43
CA ALA A 30 -1.96 -8.07 -15.22
C ALA A 30 -3.43 -8.27 -14.83
N LEU A 31 -3.73 -8.26 -13.52
CA LEU A 31 -5.09 -8.41 -13.00
C LEU A 31 -5.98 -7.23 -13.39
N VAL A 32 -5.46 -5.99 -13.26
CA VAL A 32 -6.17 -4.78 -13.69
C VAL A 32 -6.41 -4.81 -15.20
N SER A 33 -5.43 -5.22 -16.00
CA SER A 33 -5.57 -5.36 -17.45
C SER A 33 -6.65 -6.38 -17.81
N TYR A 34 -6.66 -7.54 -17.14
CA TYR A 34 -7.65 -8.59 -17.37
C TYR A 34 -9.08 -8.12 -17.04
N LEU A 35 -9.26 -7.45 -15.89
CA LEU A 35 -10.55 -6.86 -15.52
C LEU A 35 -11.00 -5.75 -16.48
N GLY A 36 -10.07 -4.93 -16.97
CA GLY A 36 -10.34 -3.91 -17.98
C GLY A 36 -10.88 -4.50 -19.28
N VAL A 37 -10.25 -5.58 -19.77
CA VAL A 37 -10.71 -6.31 -20.97
C VAL A 37 -12.11 -6.88 -20.77
N LEU A 38 -12.39 -7.48 -19.61
CA LEU A 38 -13.74 -7.98 -19.28
C LEU A 38 -14.80 -6.88 -19.25
N ALA A 39 -14.41 -5.66 -18.87
CA ALA A 39 -15.29 -4.49 -18.85
C ALA A 39 -15.46 -3.79 -20.22
N GLY A 40 -14.88 -4.33 -21.29
CA GLY A 40 -14.92 -3.72 -22.64
C GLY A 40 -14.10 -2.43 -22.75
N GLN A 41 -13.20 -2.17 -21.80
CA GLN A 41 -12.28 -1.03 -21.82
C GLN A 41 -10.99 -1.42 -22.56
N PRO A 42 -10.42 -0.55 -23.42
CA PRO A 42 -9.09 -0.79 -23.96
C PRO A 42 -8.09 -0.93 -22.79
N SER A 43 -7.09 -1.80 -22.95
CA SER A 43 -6.20 -2.24 -21.88
C SER A 43 -5.66 -1.06 -21.05
N LEU A 44 -6.15 -0.95 -19.81
CA LEU A 44 -5.72 0.06 -18.82
C LEU A 44 -4.24 -0.09 -18.41
N SER A 45 -3.56 -1.15 -18.84
CA SER A 45 -2.16 -1.45 -18.49
C SER A 45 -1.16 -0.40 -18.98
N ALA A 46 -1.44 0.29 -20.09
CA ALA A 46 -0.54 1.30 -20.64
C ALA A 46 -0.69 2.68 -19.97
N ALA A 47 -1.87 3.00 -19.42
CA ALA A 47 -2.15 4.31 -18.82
C ALA A 47 -1.54 4.49 -17.41
N TYR A 48 -1.16 3.39 -16.76
CA TYR A 48 -0.57 3.36 -15.42
C TYR A 48 0.92 2.95 -15.44
N SER A 49 1.70 3.48 -16.38
CA SER A 49 3.15 3.25 -16.36
C SER A 49 3.81 4.07 -15.23
N TYR A 50 3.68 3.59 -14.00
CA TYR A 50 4.50 4.10 -12.91
C TYR A 50 5.96 3.75 -13.23
N PRO A 51 6.91 4.71 -13.19
CA PRO A 51 8.30 4.40 -13.50
C PRO A 51 8.80 3.30 -12.57
N VAL A 52 9.29 2.19 -13.14
CA VAL A 52 9.73 1.00 -12.40
C VAL A 52 10.76 1.38 -11.32
N ALA A 53 11.63 2.34 -11.63
CA ALA A 53 12.61 2.88 -10.69
C ALA A 53 11.97 3.43 -9.39
N TYR A 54 10.85 4.16 -9.49
CA TYR A 54 10.16 4.68 -8.30
C TYR A 54 9.48 3.57 -7.52
N ALA A 55 8.83 2.62 -8.19
CA ALA A 55 8.20 1.48 -7.52
C ALA A 55 9.24 0.64 -6.76
N VAL A 56 10.40 0.37 -7.38
CA VAL A 56 11.52 -0.32 -6.73
C VAL A 56 12.06 0.47 -5.54
N ALA A 57 12.20 1.80 -5.67
CA ALA A 57 12.64 2.65 -4.57
C ALA A 57 11.67 2.63 -3.38
N TYR A 58 10.36 2.75 -3.64
CA TYR A 58 9.34 2.67 -2.58
C TYR A 58 9.35 1.32 -1.88
N ILE A 59 9.38 0.21 -2.64
CA ILE A 59 9.47 -1.15 -2.07
C ILE A 59 10.75 -1.28 -1.23
N GLY A 60 11.89 -0.78 -1.72
CA GLY A 60 13.14 -0.79 -0.98
C GLY A 60 13.09 -0.03 0.34
N VAL A 61 12.43 1.15 0.36
CA VAL A 61 12.25 1.94 1.59
C VAL A 61 11.33 1.21 2.58
N PHE A 62 10.21 0.65 2.11
CA PHE A 62 9.30 -0.14 2.94
C PHE A 62 10.02 -1.34 3.56
N GLU A 63 10.77 -2.10 2.76
CA GLU A 63 11.50 -3.26 3.26
C GLU A 63 12.62 -2.86 4.22
N ALA A 64 13.38 -1.81 3.92
CA ALA A 64 14.44 -1.34 4.80
C ALA A 64 13.89 -0.96 6.19
N LEU A 65 12.75 -0.24 6.24
CA LEU A 65 12.07 0.12 7.48
C LEU A 65 11.52 -1.12 8.20
N SER A 66 10.95 -2.08 7.47
CA SER A 66 10.43 -3.34 8.02
C SER A 66 11.54 -4.20 8.65
N VAL A 67 12.65 -4.37 7.93
CA VAL A 67 13.84 -5.08 8.42
C VAL A 67 14.45 -4.35 9.61
N ALA A 68 14.58 -3.02 9.55
CA ALA A 68 15.07 -2.21 10.68
C ALA A 68 14.20 -2.40 11.93
N ALA A 69 12.87 -2.37 11.77
CA ALA A 69 11.94 -2.62 12.86
C ALA A 69 12.11 -4.02 13.47
N ARG A 70 12.31 -5.05 12.65
CA ARG A 70 12.54 -6.43 13.10
C ARG A 70 13.86 -6.60 13.85
N ILE A 71 14.94 -6.01 13.32
CA ILE A 71 16.27 -6.04 13.97
C ILE A 71 16.23 -5.32 15.32
N LEU A 72 15.53 -4.19 15.38
CA LEU A 72 15.47 -3.33 16.56
C LEU A 72 14.28 -3.65 17.47
N ARG A 73 13.65 -4.83 17.32
CA ARG A 73 12.38 -5.20 17.98
C ARG A 73 12.32 -4.89 19.48
N LYS A 74 13.42 -5.07 20.21
CA LYS A 74 13.52 -4.86 21.66
C LYS A 74 13.83 -3.42 22.09
N THR A 75 13.79 -2.48 21.16
CA THR A 75 14.14 -1.08 21.41
C THR A 75 12.97 -0.18 21.03
N VAL A 76 12.96 1.03 21.58
CA VAL A 76 11.96 2.07 21.27
C VAL A 76 11.90 2.39 19.75
N PHE A 77 12.95 2.08 18.98
CA PHE A 77 12.96 2.30 17.54
C PHE A 77 12.05 1.34 16.75
N SER A 78 11.77 0.14 17.27
CA SER A 78 10.88 -0.82 16.63
C SER A 78 9.46 -0.27 16.41
N PRO A 79 8.75 0.20 17.46
CA PRO A 79 7.43 0.78 17.25
C PRO A 79 7.48 2.03 16.37
N ILE A 80 8.52 2.86 16.48
CA ILE A 80 8.68 4.04 15.61
C ILE A 80 8.73 3.64 14.13
N PHE A 81 9.55 2.65 13.76
CA PHE A 81 9.65 2.21 12.36
C PHE A 81 8.37 1.54 11.86
N ARG A 82 7.67 0.78 12.71
CA ARG A 82 6.36 0.19 12.36
C ARG A 82 5.29 1.25 12.12
N SER A 83 5.23 2.27 12.97
CA SER A 83 4.29 3.37 12.80
C SER A 83 4.63 4.22 11.57
N LEU A 84 5.92 4.43 11.29
CA LEU A 84 6.36 5.10 10.05
C LEU A 84 5.92 4.32 8.81
N LEU A 85 6.00 2.99 8.80
CA LEU A 85 5.48 2.17 7.70
C LEU A 85 3.98 2.42 7.45
N ALA A 86 3.17 2.45 8.52
CA ALA A 86 1.74 2.72 8.42
C ALA A 86 1.46 4.14 7.88
N LEU A 87 2.21 5.14 8.33
CA LEU A 87 2.07 6.53 7.87
C LEU A 87 2.51 6.71 6.42
N ILE A 88 3.63 6.11 6.01
CA ILE A 88 4.07 6.13 4.61
C ILE A 88 3.03 5.44 3.74
N GLY A 89 2.47 4.31 4.20
CA GLY A 89 1.37 3.61 3.53
C GLY A 89 0.16 4.52 3.30
N LEU A 90 -0.23 5.29 4.33
CA LEU A 90 -1.29 6.29 4.20
C LEU A 90 -0.96 7.37 3.16
N VAL A 91 0.26 7.93 3.20
CA VAL A 91 0.67 8.96 2.24
C VAL A 91 0.58 8.45 0.80
N VAL A 92 1.02 7.21 0.55
CA VAL A 92 0.91 6.57 -0.77
C VAL A 92 -0.56 6.42 -1.18
N VAL A 93 -1.43 5.94 -0.29
CA VAL A 93 -2.86 5.80 -0.57
C VAL A 93 -3.51 7.14 -0.90
N LEU A 94 -3.23 8.19 -0.12
CA LEU A 94 -3.75 9.53 -0.36
C LEU A 94 -3.23 10.13 -1.67
N TYR A 95 -1.96 9.89 -2.01
CA TYR A 95 -1.38 10.31 -3.28
C TYR A 95 -2.07 9.63 -4.47
N VAL A 96 -2.29 8.31 -4.40
CA VAL A 96 -2.99 7.56 -5.45
C VAL A 96 -4.44 8.04 -5.58
N LEU A 97 -5.14 8.25 -4.47
CA LEU A 97 -6.51 8.77 -4.51
C LEU A 97 -6.57 10.18 -5.09
N GLY A 98 -5.65 11.07 -4.71
CA GLY A 98 -5.60 12.43 -5.25
C GLY A 98 -5.28 12.50 -6.74
N THR A 99 -4.52 11.54 -7.25
CA THR A 99 -4.13 11.47 -8.67
C THR A 99 -5.16 10.75 -9.54
N VAL A 100 -5.74 9.64 -9.04
CA VAL A 100 -6.70 8.82 -9.79
C VAL A 100 -8.13 9.33 -9.66
N MET A 101 -8.48 9.97 -8.53
CA MET A 101 -9.83 10.43 -8.21
C MET A 101 -9.82 11.89 -7.72
N PRO A 102 -9.43 12.85 -8.58
CA PRO A 102 -9.40 14.26 -8.21
C PRO A 102 -10.81 14.73 -7.80
N GLY A 103 -10.94 15.19 -6.56
CA GLY A 103 -12.20 15.62 -5.95
C GLY A 103 -12.88 14.56 -5.06
N GLY A 104 -12.36 13.33 -4.99
CA GLY A 104 -12.86 12.28 -4.09
C GLY A 104 -14.16 11.62 -4.55
N VAL A 105 -14.51 11.73 -5.83
CA VAL A 105 -15.75 11.19 -6.38
C VAL A 105 -15.46 10.26 -7.55
N ILE A 106 -15.96 9.02 -7.49
CA ILE A 106 -15.97 8.08 -8.61
C ILE A 106 -17.32 8.23 -9.31
N SER A 107 -17.31 8.64 -10.58
CA SER A 107 -18.51 8.67 -11.40
C SER A 107 -18.42 7.66 -12.54
N SER A 108 -19.51 6.91 -12.74
CA SER A 108 -19.68 6.01 -13.88
C SER A 108 -21.01 6.32 -14.53
N SER A 109 -20.99 6.44 -15.86
CA SER A 109 -22.21 6.65 -16.64
C SER A 109 -22.38 5.50 -17.62
N TYR A 110 -23.58 4.94 -17.62
CA TYR A 110 -24.00 3.91 -18.55
C TYR A 110 -25.16 4.43 -19.38
N SER A 111 -25.08 4.28 -20.70
CA SER A 111 -26.16 4.65 -21.61
C SER A 111 -26.60 3.44 -22.41
N ALA A 112 -27.92 3.17 -22.38
CA ALA A 112 -28.57 2.17 -23.21
C ALA A 112 -29.72 2.85 -23.96
N GLY A 113 -29.57 3.03 -25.27
CA GLY A 113 -30.53 3.77 -26.10
C GLY A 113 -30.61 5.25 -25.69
N GLN A 114 -31.80 5.74 -25.37
CA GLN A 114 -32.00 7.12 -24.88
C GLN A 114 -31.89 7.27 -23.35
N ALA A 115 -31.81 6.18 -22.60
CA ALA A 115 -31.65 6.23 -21.15
C ALA A 115 -30.16 6.43 -20.80
N LYS A 116 -29.90 7.40 -19.91
CA LYS A 116 -28.59 7.63 -19.29
C LYS A 116 -28.71 7.41 -17.79
N TYR A 117 -27.95 6.46 -17.27
CA TYR A 117 -27.79 6.20 -15.84
C TYR A 117 -26.44 6.74 -15.40
N SER A 118 -26.42 7.54 -14.34
CA SER A 118 -25.20 8.09 -13.75
C SER A 118 -25.14 7.67 -12.30
N LEU A 119 -24.06 6.96 -11.92
CA LEU A 119 -23.73 6.62 -10.55
C LEU A 119 -22.55 7.48 -10.12
N SER A 120 -22.67 8.13 -8.97
CA SER A 120 -21.61 8.93 -8.36
C SER A 120 -21.41 8.47 -6.92
N LEU A 121 -20.20 8.05 -6.58
CA LEU A 121 -19.82 7.59 -5.25
C LEU A 121 -18.78 8.52 -4.64
N ASP A 122 -19.07 9.07 -3.46
CA ASP A 122 -18.09 9.80 -2.65
C ASP A 122 -17.18 8.80 -1.92
N VAL A 123 -15.87 8.95 -2.12
CA VAL A 123 -14.83 8.05 -1.61
C VAL A 123 -14.30 8.52 -0.25
N TYR A 124 -14.54 9.77 0.19
CA TYR A 124 -14.06 10.27 1.48
C TYR A 124 -14.46 9.40 2.68
N PRO A 125 -15.70 8.86 2.77
CA PRO A 125 -16.06 7.93 3.84
C PRO A 125 -15.23 6.65 3.84
N LEU A 126 -14.85 6.13 2.67
CA LEU A 126 -13.99 4.95 2.55
C LEU A 126 -12.56 5.26 3.01
N VAL A 127 -12.05 6.45 2.70
CA VAL A 127 -10.75 6.91 3.20
C VAL A 127 -10.77 7.03 4.72
N LEU A 128 -11.84 7.59 5.29
CA LEU A 128 -12.01 7.70 6.73
C LEU A 128 -12.00 6.32 7.40
N LEU A 129 -12.73 5.35 6.84
CA LEU A 129 -12.70 3.96 7.30
C LEU A 129 -11.30 3.37 7.22
N PHE A 130 -10.57 3.60 6.11
CA PHE A 130 -9.19 3.15 5.97
C PHE A 130 -8.28 3.74 7.06
N VAL A 131 -8.39 5.04 7.34
CA VAL A 131 -7.60 5.67 8.41
C VAL A 131 -7.94 5.09 9.78
N VAL A 132 -9.22 4.97 10.11
CA VAL A 132 -9.67 4.55 11.45
C VAL A 132 -9.38 3.07 11.71
N PHE A 133 -9.58 2.20 10.73
CA PHE A 133 -9.49 0.75 10.93
C PHE A 133 -8.14 0.14 10.57
N LEU A 134 -7.32 0.81 9.76
CA LEU A 134 -6.03 0.27 9.32
C LEU A 134 -4.86 1.14 9.80
N VAL A 135 -4.91 2.45 9.56
CA VAL A 135 -3.76 3.32 9.84
C VAL A 135 -3.60 3.59 11.33
N LEU A 136 -4.67 4.01 12.02
CA LEU A 136 -4.60 4.28 13.46
C LEU A 136 -4.15 3.04 14.25
N PRO A 137 -4.71 1.84 14.04
CA PRO A 137 -4.20 0.63 14.67
C PRO A 137 -2.75 0.34 14.27
N GLY A 138 -2.39 0.49 13.00
CA GLY A 138 -1.02 0.30 12.51
C GLY A 138 0.00 1.25 13.15
N VAL A 139 -0.44 2.44 13.58
CA VAL A 139 0.40 3.42 14.27
C VAL A 139 0.44 3.17 15.78
N ILE A 140 -0.70 2.82 16.40
CA ILE A 140 -0.85 2.77 17.86
C ILE A 140 -0.44 1.40 18.43
N LEU A 141 -0.86 0.30 17.80
CA LEU A 141 -0.61 -1.07 18.29
C LEU A 141 0.87 -1.35 18.53
N PRO A 142 1.82 -0.94 17.66
CA PRO A 142 3.23 -1.17 17.92
C PRO A 142 3.71 -0.59 19.26
N PHE A 143 3.20 0.59 19.65
CA PHE A 143 3.55 1.19 20.94
C PHE A 143 2.89 0.47 22.11
N ILE A 144 1.64 0.01 21.95
CA ILE A 144 0.97 -0.81 22.97
C ILE A 144 1.76 -2.10 23.19
N ASP A 145 2.11 -2.81 22.13
CA ASP A 145 2.92 -4.04 22.17
C ASP A 145 4.23 -3.81 22.95
N TYR A 146 4.95 -2.75 22.59
CA TYR A 146 6.23 -2.43 23.22
C TYR A 146 6.10 -2.05 24.71
N PHE A 147 5.14 -1.18 25.07
CA PHE A 147 5.04 -0.65 26.44
C PHE A 147 4.29 -1.56 27.41
N VAL A 148 3.36 -2.37 26.91
CA VAL A 148 2.46 -3.21 27.74
C VAL A 148 2.92 -4.66 27.80
N TYR A 149 3.39 -5.23 26.68
CA TYR A 149 3.64 -6.67 26.58
C TYR A 149 5.12 -7.07 26.56
N GLU A 150 6.03 -6.19 26.13
CA GLU A 150 7.47 -6.49 26.04
C GLU A 150 8.31 -5.94 27.22
N ARG A 151 7.65 -5.47 28.30
CA ARG A 151 8.30 -5.03 29.55
C ARG A 151 8.72 -6.16 30.47
#